data_AF-A0A936N9L1-F1
#
_entry.id   AF-A0A936N9L1-F1
#
_cell.length_a   1.000
_cell.length_b   1.000
_cell.length_c   1.000
_cell.angle_alpha   90.00
_cell.angle_beta   90.00
_cell.angle_gamma   90.00
#
_symmetry.space_group_name_H-M   'P 1'
#
loop_
_entity.id
_entity.type
_entity.pdbx_description
1 polymer ?
#
loop_
_entity_poly.entity_id
_entity_poly.type
_entity_poly.pdbx_seq_one_letter_code
_entity_poly.pdbx_strand_id
1 'polypeptide(L)'
;MARYSKFPSDSQESAFAIHSLNNYTNFYLSSSVAALDLDSRNVGDLIRALHREVTRQLATGGVEYAKLKWALMPRRTHKEIAFIFDSTAAGSDHYGLEFSKVWLSALWRDGPQRTAISQGDILKAPAAWVWRELEEHLVRTNDFPRLHTEHYYVLYLTNMARTHVSAIDAALRDSTAAYLGYIDCSTWTPLKSFMLLPQYAFRDGDALVVAADEDGSPYITPPTGGHRFNLVGVEEALYGVLLDHRMDNGVPAWADEDSVLTLTALGGGQSPLRELKLDLDERRFAYLKTAEPDGHLGSVRSARLDGLSREELIQAIETKIRSGLVFHLRFVRGTRDDDPAPENDALMFDVQVEFPDDTGKARRYLVAIKYTPASHSGKVVSFY
;
A
#
# COMPACT_ATOMS: atom_id res chain seq x y z
N MET A 1 -17.30 37.12 -16.41
CA MET A 1 -15.82 37.22 -16.48
C MET A 1 -15.28 37.26 -15.06
N ALA A 2 -15.17 36.09 -14.42
CA ALA A 2 -14.59 35.97 -13.08
C ALA A 2 -13.07 35.86 -13.20
N ARG A 3 -12.36 36.68 -12.42
CA ARG A 3 -10.89 36.71 -12.38
C ARG A 3 -10.40 35.41 -11.75
N TYR A 4 -9.74 34.57 -12.53
CA TYR A 4 -8.92 33.48 -12.00
C TYR A 4 -7.83 34.11 -11.12
N SER A 5 -7.93 33.81 -9.82
CA SER A 5 -6.89 34.08 -8.84
C SER A 5 -5.60 33.43 -9.30
N LYS A 6 -4.54 34.23 -9.48
CA LYS A 6 -3.19 33.73 -9.71
C LYS A 6 -2.82 32.79 -8.56
N PHE A 7 -2.55 31.52 -8.88
CA PHE A 7 -1.84 30.63 -7.96
C PHE A 7 -0.49 31.29 -7.60
N PRO A 8 -0.12 31.37 -6.31
CA PRO A 8 1.19 31.88 -5.94
C PRO A 8 2.27 30.95 -6.50
N SER A 9 3.10 31.49 -7.38
CA SER A 9 4.31 30.82 -7.87
C SER A 9 5.43 30.97 -6.84
N ASP A 10 5.32 30.28 -5.71
CA ASP A 10 6.48 30.04 -4.83
C ASP A 10 7.08 28.70 -5.22
N SER A 11 7.96 28.73 -6.23
CA SER A 11 8.82 27.61 -6.61
C SER A 11 10.01 27.48 -5.64
N GLN A 12 9.71 27.36 -4.34
CA GLN A 12 10.52 26.52 -3.47
C GLN A 12 9.88 25.15 -3.53
N GLU A 13 10.57 24.15 -4.10
CA GLU A 13 10.12 22.76 -4.01
C GLU A 13 10.02 22.39 -2.51
N SER A 14 8.81 22.54 -1.96
CA SER A 14 8.50 22.15 -0.59
C SER A 14 8.75 20.65 -0.49
N ALA A 15 9.56 20.23 0.48
CA ALA A 15 9.79 18.83 0.72
C ALA A 15 8.45 18.11 0.90
N PHE A 16 8.22 17.05 0.13
CA PHE A 16 7.01 16.25 0.18
C PHE A 16 7.34 14.77 0.31
N ALA A 17 6.42 14.01 0.89
CA ALA A 17 6.45 12.56 0.93
C ALA A 17 5.02 12.05 0.79
N ILE A 18 4.70 11.44 -0.34
CA ILE A 18 3.41 10.82 -0.64
C ILE A 18 3.60 9.31 -0.52
N HIS A 19 2.91 8.67 0.41
CA HIS A 19 3.17 7.26 0.76
C HIS A 19 2.55 6.27 -0.21
N SER A 20 1.38 6.59 -0.73
CA SER A 20 0.66 5.86 -1.76
C SER A 20 -0.03 6.86 -2.68
N LEU A 21 -0.07 6.55 -3.98
CA LEU A 21 -0.92 7.21 -4.96
C LEU A 21 -1.68 6.10 -5.68
N ASN A 22 -3.00 6.07 -5.51
CA ASN A 22 -3.83 5.04 -6.10
C ASN A 22 -4.55 5.60 -7.32
N ASN A 23 -4.02 5.28 -8.51
CA ASN A 23 -4.76 5.39 -9.76
C ASN A 23 -5.08 3.99 -10.32
N TYR A 24 -4.83 2.96 -9.51
CA TYR A 24 -4.99 1.56 -9.86
C TYR A 24 -6.46 1.13 -9.66
N THR A 25 -7.06 1.38 -8.51
CA THR A 25 -8.49 1.08 -8.29
C THR A 25 -9.38 2.33 -8.29
N ASN A 26 -8.78 3.51 -8.43
CA ASN A 26 -9.47 4.79 -8.43
C ASN A 26 -9.14 5.58 -9.71
N PHE A 27 -10.18 6.01 -10.45
CA PHE A 27 -10.02 6.70 -11.74
C PHE A 27 -10.15 8.22 -11.65
N TYR A 28 -10.27 8.80 -10.44
CA TYR A 28 -10.49 10.23 -10.26
C TYR A 28 -9.37 11.05 -10.88
N LEU A 29 -8.12 10.68 -10.60
CA LEU A 29 -6.96 11.42 -11.09
C LEU A 29 -6.85 11.30 -12.61
N SER A 30 -6.87 10.09 -13.18
CA SER A 30 -6.80 9.89 -14.63
C SER A 30 -7.93 10.60 -15.38
N SER A 31 -9.16 10.55 -14.84
CA SER A 31 -10.31 11.26 -15.41
C SER A 31 -10.13 12.78 -15.37
N SER A 32 -9.60 13.31 -14.27
CA SER A 32 -9.35 14.76 -14.11
C SER A 32 -8.27 15.25 -15.08
N VAL A 33 -7.19 14.47 -15.23
CA VAL A 33 -6.10 14.77 -16.17
C VAL A 33 -6.62 14.81 -17.61
N ALA A 34 -7.41 13.80 -18.00
CA ALA A 34 -7.98 13.72 -19.35
C ALA A 34 -9.01 14.83 -19.61
N ALA A 35 -9.88 15.13 -18.65
CA ALA A 35 -10.93 16.13 -18.81
C ALA A 35 -10.39 17.57 -18.91
N LEU A 36 -9.25 17.84 -18.26
CA LEU A 36 -8.63 19.17 -18.21
C LEU A 36 -7.43 19.31 -19.18
N ASP A 37 -7.09 18.26 -19.92
CA ASP A 37 -5.94 18.21 -20.84
C ASP A 37 -4.62 18.66 -20.17
N LEU A 38 -4.34 18.10 -18.98
CA LEU A 38 -3.20 18.53 -18.17
C LEU A 38 -1.88 17.94 -18.70
N ASP A 39 -0.89 18.80 -18.90
CA ASP A 39 0.50 18.39 -19.11
C ASP A 39 1.15 17.83 -17.82
N SER A 40 2.31 17.16 -17.96
CA SER A 40 3.02 16.54 -16.83
C SER A 40 3.30 17.49 -15.66
N ARG A 41 3.56 18.78 -15.92
CA ARG A 41 3.83 19.75 -14.86
C ARG A 41 2.56 20.00 -14.05
N ASN A 42 1.45 20.26 -14.74
CA ASN A 42 0.16 20.51 -14.11
C ASN A 42 -0.38 19.28 -13.38
N VAL A 43 -0.14 18.08 -13.88
CA VAL A 43 -0.44 16.82 -13.15
C VAL A 43 0.33 16.75 -11.84
N GLY A 44 1.65 17.02 -11.86
CA GLY A 44 2.46 17.04 -10.64
C GLY A 44 1.98 18.08 -9.63
N ASP A 45 1.59 19.27 -10.09
CA ASP A 45 1.03 20.33 -9.25
C ASP A 45 -0.34 19.94 -8.65
N LEU A 46 -1.20 19.29 -9.43
CA LEU A 46 -2.48 18.74 -8.96
C LEU A 46 -2.26 17.71 -7.84
N ILE A 47 -1.40 16.71 -8.06
CA ILE A 47 -1.12 15.67 -7.06
C ILE A 47 -0.59 16.29 -5.75
N ARG A 48 0.33 17.26 -5.85
CA ARG A 48 0.84 17.97 -4.67
C ARG A 48 -0.23 18.81 -3.97
N ALA A 49 -1.19 19.37 -4.71
CA ALA A 49 -2.33 20.08 -4.14
C ALA A 49 -3.27 19.14 -3.38
N LEU A 50 -3.62 17.99 -3.97
CA LEU A 50 -4.41 16.95 -3.31
C LEU A 50 -3.73 16.46 -2.03
N HIS A 51 -2.40 16.27 -2.05
CA HIS A 51 -1.64 15.87 -0.87
C HIS A 51 -1.68 16.90 0.26
N ARG A 52 -1.54 18.19 -0.06
CA ARG A 52 -1.67 19.26 0.95
C ARG A 52 -3.07 19.28 1.57
N GLU A 53 -4.09 19.07 0.74
CA GLU A 53 -5.48 19.09 1.18
C GLU A 53 -5.82 17.87 2.07
N VAL A 54 -5.41 16.65 1.69
CA VAL A 54 -5.46 15.47 2.55
C VAL A 54 -4.79 15.73 3.89
N THR A 55 -3.58 16.28 3.87
CA THR A 55 -2.82 16.56 5.10
C THR A 55 -3.58 17.53 6.00
N ARG A 56 -4.23 18.54 5.42
CA ARG A 56 -5.06 19.51 6.12
C ARG A 56 -6.28 18.86 6.76
N GLN A 57 -7.02 18.02 6.01
CA GLN A 57 -8.23 17.34 6.52
C GLN A 57 -7.89 16.30 7.60
N LEU A 58 -6.79 15.56 7.46
CA LEU A 58 -6.33 14.66 8.52
C LEU A 58 -5.96 15.40 9.80
N ALA A 59 -5.30 16.56 9.66
CA ALA A 59 -4.85 17.35 10.79
C ALA A 59 -6.01 17.91 11.64
N THR A 60 -7.17 18.22 11.04
CA THR A 60 -8.36 18.64 11.81
C THR A 60 -8.90 17.51 12.69
N GLY A 61 -8.71 16.25 12.28
CA GLY A 61 -9.01 15.05 13.06
C GLY A 61 -7.88 14.56 13.97
N GLY A 62 -6.76 15.30 14.06
CA GLY A 62 -5.60 14.94 14.88
C GLY A 62 -4.70 13.85 14.28
N VAL A 63 -4.84 13.55 12.99
CA VAL A 63 -4.05 12.55 12.28
C VAL A 63 -2.93 13.21 11.47
N GLU A 64 -1.72 12.68 11.58
CA GLU A 64 -0.55 13.21 10.87
C GLU A 64 -0.20 12.34 9.66
N TYR A 65 -0.32 12.89 8.43
CA TYR A 65 -0.09 12.15 7.19
C TYR A 65 1.25 11.39 7.16
N ALA A 66 2.33 12.02 7.65
CA ALA A 66 3.67 11.41 7.69
C ALA A 66 3.76 10.12 8.53
N LYS A 67 2.85 9.94 9.50
CA LYS A 67 2.77 8.71 10.30
C LYS A 67 2.06 7.57 9.57
N LEU A 68 1.28 7.88 8.53
CA LEU A 68 0.49 6.90 7.78
C LEU A 68 1.33 6.00 6.88
N LYS A 69 2.60 6.35 6.64
CA LYS A 69 3.56 5.52 5.90
C LYS A 69 3.52 4.05 6.28
N TRP A 70 3.32 3.74 7.56
CA TRP A 70 3.37 2.38 8.07
C TRP A 70 2.20 1.50 7.68
N ALA A 71 1.10 2.08 7.23
CA ALA A 71 -0.09 1.34 6.85
C ALA A 71 -0.49 1.55 5.39
N LEU A 72 0.01 2.62 4.75
CA LEU A 72 -0.10 2.82 3.31
C LEU A 72 0.99 2.08 2.53
N MET A 73 2.11 1.73 3.17
CA MET A 73 3.22 1.03 2.53
C MET A 73 3.42 -0.40 3.07
N PRO A 74 3.86 -1.32 2.20
CA PRO A 74 4.42 -2.60 2.61
C PRO A 74 5.53 -2.46 3.65
N ARG A 75 5.68 -3.45 4.53
CA ARG A 75 6.79 -3.49 5.50
C ARG A 75 7.39 -4.89 5.57
N ARG A 76 8.71 -4.96 5.59
CA ARG A 76 9.44 -6.24 5.62
C ARG A 76 9.08 -7.13 6.81
N THR A 77 8.92 -6.55 7.99
CA THR A 77 8.74 -7.30 9.25
C THR A 77 7.28 -7.48 9.66
N HIS A 78 6.35 -6.89 8.93
CA HIS A 78 4.92 -6.93 9.23
C HIS A 78 4.18 -7.59 8.08
N LYS A 79 3.06 -8.20 8.42
CA LYS A 79 2.27 -9.00 7.52
C LYS A 79 1.08 -8.24 6.98
N GLU A 80 0.60 -8.69 5.84
CA GLU A 80 -0.76 -8.42 5.37
C GLU A 80 -1.56 -9.71 5.55
N ILE A 81 -2.72 -9.64 6.20
CA ILE A 81 -3.48 -10.82 6.61
C ILE A 81 -4.92 -10.71 6.14
N ALA A 82 -5.40 -11.78 5.52
CA ALA A 82 -6.81 -11.98 5.22
C ALA A 82 -7.43 -12.91 6.28
N PHE A 83 -8.31 -12.38 7.12
CA PHE A 83 -9.14 -13.13 8.07
C PHE A 83 -10.43 -13.55 7.36
N ILE A 84 -10.73 -14.84 7.36
CA ILE A 84 -11.82 -15.43 6.56
C ILE A 84 -12.99 -15.83 7.46
N PHE A 85 -14.20 -15.48 7.04
CA PHE A 85 -15.45 -15.80 7.72
C PHE A 85 -16.43 -16.49 6.76
N ASP A 86 -17.24 -17.39 7.32
CA ASP A 86 -18.42 -17.95 6.67
C ASP A 86 -19.59 -16.96 6.80
N SER A 87 -19.95 -16.29 5.70
CA SER A 87 -21.07 -15.34 5.70
C SER A 87 -22.43 -16.00 5.90
N THR A 88 -22.57 -17.31 5.62
CA THR A 88 -23.83 -18.05 5.79
C THR A 88 -24.13 -18.36 7.25
N ALA A 89 -23.13 -18.26 8.12
CA ALA A 89 -23.27 -18.39 9.56
C ALA A 89 -23.73 -17.10 10.26
N ALA A 90 -23.83 -15.98 9.53
CA ALA A 90 -24.34 -14.72 10.08
C ALA A 90 -25.84 -14.80 10.36
N GLY A 91 -26.28 -14.11 11.42
CA GLY A 91 -27.71 -14.02 11.77
C GLY A 91 -28.51 -13.05 10.89
N SER A 92 -27.85 -12.35 9.95
CA SER A 92 -28.47 -11.33 9.11
C SER A 92 -27.82 -11.25 7.73
N ASP A 93 -28.59 -10.75 6.75
CA ASP A 93 -28.08 -10.45 5.39
C ASP A 93 -27.04 -9.30 5.39
N HIS A 94 -26.86 -8.61 6.53
CA HIS A 94 -25.85 -7.57 6.73
C HIS A 94 -24.63 -8.13 7.48
N TYR A 95 -24.15 -9.30 7.06
CA TYR A 95 -23.05 -10.03 7.70
C TYR A 95 -21.81 -9.18 7.92
N GLY A 96 -21.46 -8.25 7.01
CA GLY A 96 -20.33 -7.34 7.20
C GLY A 96 -20.49 -6.41 8.41
N LEU A 97 -21.71 -5.92 8.69
CA LEU A 97 -21.99 -5.12 9.88
C LEU A 97 -21.93 -5.99 11.15
N GLU A 98 -22.40 -7.23 11.06
CA GLU A 98 -22.37 -8.18 12.17
C GLU A 98 -20.93 -8.56 12.54
N PHE A 99 -20.12 -8.96 11.56
CA PHE A 99 -18.73 -9.34 11.76
C PHE A 99 -17.87 -8.14 12.16
N SER A 100 -18.16 -6.93 11.68
CA SER A 100 -17.41 -5.73 12.11
C SER A 100 -17.54 -5.40 13.58
N LYS A 101 -18.67 -5.70 14.23
CA LYS A 101 -18.78 -5.59 15.69
C LYS A 101 -17.76 -6.49 16.41
N VAL A 102 -17.53 -7.69 15.86
CA VAL A 102 -16.60 -8.66 16.42
C VAL A 102 -15.16 -8.25 16.15
N TRP A 103 -14.80 -8.02 14.88
CA TRP A 103 -13.42 -7.76 14.53
C TRP A 103 -12.94 -6.35 14.92
N LEU A 104 -13.82 -5.33 15.01
CA LEU A 104 -13.43 -4.01 15.53
C LEU A 104 -13.03 -4.08 17.00
N SER A 105 -13.71 -4.90 17.80
CA SER A 105 -13.37 -5.12 19.21
C SER A 105 -12.00 -5.76 19.35
N ALA A 106 -11.73 -6.82 18.58
CA ALA A 106 -10.41 -7.46 18.53
C ALA A 106 -9.31 -6.50 18.04
N LEU A 107 -9.60 -5.72 16.99
CA LEU A 107 -8.70 -4.72 16.46
C LEU A 107 -8.37 -3.66 17.53
N TRP A 108 -9.38 -3.07 18.16
CA TRP A 108 -9.21 -2.03 19.18
C TRP A 108 -8.20 -2.46 20.25
N ARG A 109 -8.39 -3.67 20.78
CA ARG A 109 -7.67 -4.19 21.94
C ARG A 109 -6.27 -4.73 21.60
N ASP A 110 -6.17 -5.49 20.52
CA ASP A 110 -5.01 -6.35 20.23
C ASP A 110 -4.38 -6.08 18.85
N GLY A 111 -5.02 -5.26 18.03
CA GLY A 111 -4.60 -4.99 16.67
C GLY A 111 -3.52 -3.91 16.53
N PRO A 112 -2.95 -3.76 15.32
CA PRO A 112 -1.99 -2.72 15.02
C PRO A 112 -2.62 -1.34 15.21
N GLN A 113 -1.81 -0.41 15.71
CA GLN A 113 -2.21 1.00 15.86
C GLN A 113 -2.24 1.73 14.51
N ARG A 114 -1.63 1.18 13.47
CA ARG A 114 -1.67 1.74 12.11
C ARG A 114 -1.94 0.62 11.13
N THR A 115 -3.09 0.62 10.48
CA THR A 115 -3.45 -0.40 9.49
C THR A 115 -4.49 0.14 8.53
N ALA A 116 -4.38 -0.23 7.26
CA ALA A 116 -5.50 -0.18 6.35
C ALA A 116 -6.43 -1.36 6.67
N ILE A 117 -7.73 -1.14 6.52
CA ILE A 117 -8.78 -2.11 6.82
C ILE A 117 -9.62 -2.20 5.56
N SER A 118 -9.55 -3.33 4.87
CA SER A 118 -10.41 -3.61 3.72
C SER A 118 -11.31 -4.80 4.05
N GLN A 119 -12.53 -4.79 3.51
CA GLN A 119 -13.45 -5.89 3.74
C GLN A 119 -14.33 -6.13 2.52
N GLY A 120 -14.85 -7.34 2.39
CA GLY A 120 -15.70 -7.75 1.27
C GLY A 120 -15.61 -9.26 1.09
N ASP A 121 -15.96 -9.75 -0.09
CA ASP A 121 -15.99 -11.19 -0.36
C ASP A 121 -14.93 -11.58 -1.38
N ILE A 122 -14.64 -12.87 -1.47
CA ILE A 122 -13.92 -13.42 -2.63
C ILE A 122 -14.91 -13.42 -3.80
N LEU A 123 -14.55 -12.76 -4.91
CA LEU A 123 -15.48 -12.58 -6.04
C LEU A 123 -15.01 -13.35 -7.27
N LYS A 124 -15.95 -13.95 -8.01
CA LYS A 124 -15.73 -14.50 -9.37
C LYS A 124 -14.65 -15.58 -9.52
N ALA A 125 -14.13 -16.13 -8.42
CA ALA A 125 -13.18 -17.25 -8.46
C ALA A 125 -13.93 -18.59 -8.56
N PRO A 126 -13.41 -19.57 -9.32
CA PRO A 126 -13.99 -20.92 -9.33
C PRO A 126 -13.96 -21.55 -7.94
N ALA A 127 -15.11 -21.99 -7.42
CA ALA A 127 -15.22 -22.47 -6.02
C ALA A 127 -14.25 -23.62 -5.70
N ALA A 128 -14.14 -24.62 -6.60
CA ALA A 128 -13.22 -25.73 -6.44
C ALA A 128 -11.75 -25.30 -6.34
N TRP A 129 -11.40 -24.22 -7.04
CA TRP A 129 -10.06 -23.63 -6.96
C TRP A 129 -9.87 -22.94 -5.61
N VAL A 130 -10.82 -22.10 -5.18
CA VAL A 130 -10.76 -21.42 -3.86
C VAL A 130 -10.62 -22.43 -2.73
N TRP A 131 -11.38 -23.52 -2.74
CA TRP A 131 -11.28 -24.54 -1.70
C TRP A 131 -9.88 -25.15 -1.62
N ARG A 132 -9.20 -25.34 -2.76
CA ARG A 132 -7.83 -25.82 -2.78
C ARG A 132 -6.85 -24.80 -2.21
N GLU A 133 -6.99 -23.54 -2.57
CA GLU A 133 -6.14 -22.46 -2.02
C GLU A 133 -6.36 -22.30 -0.51
N LEU A 134 -7.60 -22.40 -0.04
CA LEU A 134 -7.91 -22.40 1.39
C LEU A 134 -7.32 -23.63 2.10
N GLU A 135 -7.41 -24.82 1.51
CA GLU A 135 -6.81 -26.04 2.07
C GLU A 135 -5.29 -25.90 2.22
N GLU A 136 -4.63 -25.26 1.26
CA GLU A 136 -3.17 -25.10 1.24
C GLU A 136 -2.67 -23.99 2.17
N HIS A 137 -3.42 -22.89 2.31
CA HIS A 137 -2.91 -21.66 2.91
C HIS A 137 -3.66 -21.17 4.16
N LEU A 138 -4.88 -21.66 4.42
CA LEU A 138 -5.67 -21.22 5.56
C LEU A 138 -5.10 -21.77 6.87
N VAL A 139 -4.64 -20.87 7.73
CA VAL A 139 -4.26 -21.20 9.10
C VAL A 139 -5.53 -21.35 9.94
N ARG A 140 -5.87 -22.60 10.26
CA ARG A 140 -7.11 -22.99 10.92
C ARG A 140 -6.90 -24.09 11.95
N THR A 141 -7.85 -24.22 12.87
CA THR A 141 -7.91 -25.31 13.85
C THR A 141 -8.88 -26.42 13.45
N ASN A 142 -9.89 -26.09 12.64
CA ASN A 142 -10.97 -27.00 12.24
C ASN A 142 -11.11 -27.07 10.73
N ASP A 143 -11.90 -28.03 10.25
CA ASP A 143 -12.29 -28.05 8.85
C ASP A 143 -13.13 -26.80 8.48
N PHE A 144 -13.19 -26.42 7.21
CA PHE A 144 -13.95 -25.27 6.72
C PHE A 144 -15.09 -25.76 5.79
N PRO A 145 -16.26 -25.13 5.83
CA PRO A 145 -17.36 -25.49 4.95
C PRO A 145 -17.01 -25.13 3.50
N ARG A 146 -17.29 -26.02 2.55
CA ARG A 146 -17.12 -25.73 1.11
C ARG A 146 -18.26 -24.88 0.59
N LEU A 147 -18.15 -23.57 0.80
CA LEU A 147 -19.16 -22.60 0.40
C LEU A 147 -19.02 -22.20 -1.07
N HIS A 148 -20.06 -21.54 -1.60
CA HIS A 148 -19.91 -20.70 -2.79
C HIS A 148 -18.87 -19.60 -2.50
N THR A 149 -18.08 -19.25 -3.51
CA THR A 149 -16.93 -18.34 -3.38
C THR A 149 -17.29 -17.01 -2.68
N GLU A 150 -18.44 -16.45 -3.03
CA GLU A 150 -18.92 -15.16 -2.52
C GLU A 150 -19.47 -15.22 -1.09
N HIS A 151 -19.48 -16.41 -0.46
CA HIS A 151 -19.81 -16.56 0.95
C HIS A 151 -18.57 -16.63 1.87
N TYR A 152 -17.37 -16.53 1.30
CA TYR A 152 -16.17 -16.28 2.07
C TYR A 152 -15.96 -14.78 2.21
N TYR A 153 -16.43 -14.24 3.32
CA TYR A 153 -16.17 -12.85 3.67
C TYR A 153 -14.74 -12.71 4.22
N VAL A 154 -14.06 -11.66 3.79
CA VAL A 154 -12.66 -11.38 4.07
C VAL A 154 -12.56 -10.05 4.80
N LEU A 155 -11.88 -10.07 5.94
CA LEU A 155 -11.30 -8.88 6.57
C LEU A 155 -9.80 -8.86 6.26
N TYR A 156 -9.34 -7.85 5.55
CA TYR A 156 -7.95 -7.67 5.20
C TYR A 156 -7.32 -6.55 6.04
N LEU A 157 -6.26 -6.89 6.78
CA LEU A 157 -5.51 -5.94 7.60
C LEU A 157 -4.04 -5.89 7.15
N THR A 158 -3.51 -4.68 7.04
CA THR A 158 -2.10 -4.44 6.73
C THR A 158 -1.28 -4.24 8.01
N ASN A 159 0.04 -4.22 7.86
CA ASN A 159 0.95 -3.85 8.95
C ASN A 159 0.77 -4.66 10.25
N MET A 160 0.52 -5.96 10.12
CA MET A 160 0.29 -6.86 11.24
C MET A 160 1.61 -7.44 11.76
N ALA A 161 2.05 -7.07 12.96
CA ALA A 161 3.11 -7.80 13.63
C ALA A 161 2.63 -9.23 13.97
N ARG A 162 3.54 -10.20 14.06
CA ARG A 162 3.19 -11.60 14.37
C ARG A 162 2.32 -11.73 15.63
N THR A 163 2.60 -10.93 16.65
CA THR A 163 1.82 -10.89 17.90
C THR A 163 0.39 -10.41 17.68
N HIS A 164 0.17 -9.40 16.83
CA HIS A 164 -1.18 -8.93 16.49
C HIS A 164 -1.97 -10.01 15.74
N VAL A 165 -1.32 -10.75 14.81
CA VAL A 165 -1.98 -11.83 14.08
C VAL A 165 -2.49 -12.89 15.05
N SER A 166 -1.62 -13.38 15.95
CA SER A 166 -2.00 -14.40 16.92
C SER A 166 -3.07 -13.92 17.90
N ALA A 167 -3.03 -12.66 18.33
CA ALA A 167 -4.00 -12.12 19.28
C ALA A 167 -5.37 -11.90 18.63
N ILE A 168 -5.44 -11.36 17.41
CA ILE A 168 -6.70 -11.21 16.66
C ILE A 168 -7.26 -12.59 16.30
N ASP A 169 -6.44 -13.53 15.82
CA ASP A 169 -6.88 -14.90 15.52
C ASP A 169 -7.55 -15.56 16.74
N ALA A 170 -6.90 -15.49 17.91
CA ALA A 170 -7.47 -16.01 19.16
C ALA A 170 -8.79 -15.30 19.53
N ALA A 171 -8.80 -13.97 19.49
CA ALA A 171 -9.99 -13.19 19.84
C ALA A 171 -11.18 -13.50 18.91
N LEU A 172 -10.94 -13.67 17.60
CA LEU A 172 -11.99 -13.99 16.63
C LEU A 172 -12.52 -15.41 16.82
N ARG A 173 -11.65 -16.40 17.08
CA ARG A 173 -12.05 -17.78 17.40
C ARG A 173 -12.94 -17.86 18.63
N ASP A 174 -12.62 -17.09 19.67
CA ASP A 174 -13.40 -17.06 20.91
C ASP A 174 -14.74 -16.32 20.74
N SER A 175 -14.85 -15.43 19.77
CA SER A 175 -16.01 -14.53 19.64
C SER A 175 -17.09 -15.04 18.68
N THR A 176 -16.75 -15.83 17.66
CA THR A 176 -17.74 -16.30 16.68
C THR A 176 -17.34 -17.60 15.99
N ALA A 177 -18.31 -18.50 15.82
CA ALA A 177 -18.13 -19.73 15.05
C ALA A 177 -18.04 -19.49 13.54
N ALA A 178 -18.44 -18.30 13.05
CA ALA A 178 -18.32 -17.93 11.64
C ALA A 178 -16.86 -17.73 11.21
N TYR A 179 -15.94 -17.50 12.14
CA TYR A 179 -14.53 -17.29 11.81
C TYR A 179 -13.83 -18.60 11.44
N LEU A 180 -13.26 -18.67 10.23
CA LEU A 180 -12.66 -19.88 9.67
C LEU A 180 -11.14 -19.96 9.89
N GLY A 181 -10.46 -18.81 9.95
CA GLY A 181 -9.01 -18.73 10.08
C GLY A 181 -8.43 -17.55 9.32
N TYR A 182 -7.12 -17.57 9.07
CA TYR A 182 -6.45 -16.49 8.35
C TYR A 182 -5.43 -16.99 7.32
N ILE A 183 -5.14 -16.14 6.33
CA ILE A 183 -4.14 -16.37 5.29
C ILE A 183 -3.10 -15.26 5.34
N ASP A 184 -1.83 -15.62 5.21
CA ASP A 184 -0.74 -14.66 5.04
C ASP A 184 -0.69 -14.18 3.58
N CYS A 185 -1.00 -12.90 3.36
CA CYS A 185 -1.06 -12.25 2.06
C CYS A 185 0.09 -11.24 1.87
N SER A 186 1.18 -11.37 2.65
CA SER A 186 2.34 -10.47 2.61
C SER A 186 3.10 -10.49 1.28
N THR A 187 2.98 -11.59 0.54
CA THR A 187 3.43 -11.72 -0.84
C THR A 187 2.24 -11.88 -1.78
N TRP A 188 2.47 -11.70 -3.07
CA TRP A 188 1.45 -11.98 -4.06
C TRP A 188 1.02 -13.45 -3.98
N THR A 189 -0.29 -13.66 -4.01
CA THR A 189 -0.90 -14.97 -4.21
C THR A 189 -1.98 -14.81 -5.26
N PRO A 190 -2.24 -15.83 -6.10
CA PRO A 190 -3.35 -15.80 -7.04
C PRO A 190 -4.71 -15.47 -6.40
N LEU A 191 -4.88 -15.80 -5.11
CA LEU A 191 -6.11 -15.53 -4.37
C LEU A 191 -6.40 -14.02 -4.26
N LYS A 192 -5.37 -13.17 -4.16
CA LYS A 192 -5.52 -11.71 -4.10
C LYS A 192 -6.19 -11.14 -5.35
N SER A 193 -6.02 -11.77 -6.53
CA SER A 193 -6.71 -11.35 -7.76
C SER A 193 -8.24 -11.44 -7.68
N PHE A 194 -8.77 -12.19 -6.73
CA PHE A 194 -10.22 -12.31 -6.47
C PHE A 194 -10.68 -11.55 -5.22
N MET A 195 -9.74 -10.92 -4.50
CA MET A 195 -9.99 -10.07 -3.31
C MET A 195 -10.08 -8.60 -3.72
N LEU A 196 -11.15 -8.24 -4.46
CA LEU A 196 -11.44 -6.85 -4.80
C LEU A 196 -12.14 -6.14 -3.63
N LEU A 197 -11.41 -6.02 -2.51
CA LEU A 197 -11.95 -5.56 -1.24
C LEU A 197 -11.89 -4.03 -1.15
N PRO A 198 -13.04 -3.32 -1.08
CA PRO A 198 -13.02 -1.88 -0.80
C PRO A 198 -12.39 -1.61 0.57
N GLN A 199 -11.60 -0.54 0.67
CA GLN A 199 -11.08 -0.10 1.95
C GLN A 199 -12.22 0.46 2.78
N TYR A 200 -12.48 -0.19 3.90
CA TYR A 200 -13.47 0.21 4.88
C TYR A 200 -13.01 1.44 5.64
N ALA A 201 -11.80 1.38 6.19
CA ALA A 201 -11.24 2.47 6.98
C ALA A 201 -9.72 2.34 7.03
N PHE A 202 -9.09 3.35 7.59
CA PHE A 202 -7.72 3.31 8.02
C PHE A 202 -7.63 3.66 9.51
N ARG A 203 -6.85 2.92 10.30
CA ARG A 203 -6.64 3.22 11.73
C ARG A 203 -5.33 4.00 11.93
N ASP A 204 -5.35 5.07 12.73
CA ASP A 204 -4.17 5.70 13.35
C ASP A 204 -4.42 5.91 14.85
N GLY A 205 -3.86 5.03 15.68
CA GLY A 205 -4.12 5.01 17.12
C GLY A 205 -5.60 4.77 17.39
N ASP A 206 -6.22 5.75 18.03
CA ASP A 206 -7.66 5.75 18.30
C ASP A 206 -8.48 6.42 17.18
N ALA A 207 -7.87 6.92 16.10
CA ALA A 207 -8.60 7.45 14.97
C ALA A 207 -8.94 6.34 13.95
N LEU A 208 -10.17 6.34 13.45
CA LEU A 208 -10.56 5.67 12.22
C LEU A 208 -10.81 6.74 11.16
N VAL A 209 -9.92 6.80 10.18
CA VAL A 209 -10.06 7.64 9.00
C VAL A 209 -10.94 6.92 7.98
N VAL A 210 -11.95 7.61 7.49
CA VAL A 210 -12.96 7.06 6.57
C VAL A 210 -13.26 8.04 5.46
N ALA A 211 -13.73 7.52 4.33
CA ALA A 211 -14.32 8.31 3.27
C ALA A 211 -15.51 9.14 3.76
N ALA A 212 -15.58 10.37 3.30
CA ALA A 212 -16.61 11.35 3.67
C ALA A 212 -17.02 12.21 2.48
N ASP A 213 -18.13 12.93 2.65
CA ASP A 213 -18.52 14.01 1.75
C ASP A 213 -17.62 15.25 1.89
N GLU A 214 -17.90 16.27 1.09
CA GLU A 214 -17.16 17.55 1.05
C GLU A 214 -17.22 18.31 2.40
N ASP A 215 -18.25 18.06 3.22
CA ASP A 215 -18.41 18.65 4.55
C ASP A 215 -17.68 17.84 5.63
N GLY A 216 -17.06 16.70 5.27
CA GLY A 216 -16.36 15.79 6.17
C GLY A 216 -17.28 14.83 6.92
N SER A 217 -18.54 14.69 6.50
CA SER A 217 -19.48 13.72 7.08
C SER A 217 -19.18 12.31 6.54
N PRO A 218 -18.83 11.35 7.41
CA PRO A 218 -18.52 9.99 6.98
C PRO A 218 -19.65 9.29 6.23
N TYR A 219 -19.35 8.62 5.12
CA TYR A 219 -20.31 7.77 4.41
C TYR A 219 -20.64 6.48 5.16
N ILE A 220 -19.72 6.05 6.01
CA ILE A 220 -19.89 4.89 6.88
C ILE A 220 -19.72 5.28 8.33
N THR A 221 -20.46 4.63 9.22
CA THR A 221 -20.28 4.76 10.67
C THR A 221 -19.99 3.37 11.23
N PRO A 222 -18.71 3.03 11.44
CA PRO A 222 -18.35 1.74 12.00
C PRO A 222 -19.05 1.48 13.34
N PRO A 223 -19.52 0.25 13.60
CA PRO A 223 -20.20 -0.07 14.86
C PRO A 223 -19.19 -0.22 15.98
N THR A 224 -18.62 0.89 16.45
CA THR A 224 -17.54 0.91 17.43
C THR A 224 -17.95 0.38 18.80
N GLY A 225 -19.24 0.11 19.06
CA GLY A 225 -19.69 -0.69 20.21
C GLY A 225 -19.28 -0.15 21.60
N GLY A 226 -19.01 1.15 21.71
CA GLY A 226 -18.51 1.78 22.93
C GLY A 226 -16.97 1.89 23.01
N HIS A 227 -16.24 1.36 22.03
CA HIS A 227 -14.81 1.62 21.84
C HIS A 227 -14.61 3.07 21.37
N ARG A 228 -13.63 3.76 21.93
CA ARG A 228 -13.41 5.20 21.72
C ARG A 228 -12.62 5.49 20.44
N PHE A 229 -13.02 4.88 19.34
CA PHE A 229 -12.50 5.31 18.05
C PHE A 229 -13.06 6.70 17.71
N ASN A 230 -12.18 7.66 17.44
CA ASN A 230 -12.53 8.95 16.86
C ASN A 230 -12.70 8.78 15.35
N LEU A 231 -13.84 9.15 14.79
CA LEU A 231 -14.04 9.12 13.34
C LEU A 231 -13.48 10.40 12.71
N VAL A 232 -12.65 10.23 11.68
CA VAL A 232 -12.06 11.32 10.91
C VAL A 232 -12.49 11.15 9.46
N GLY A 233 -13.39 12.00 8.99
CA GLY A 233 -13.81 12.03 7.59
C GLY A 233 -12.78 12.71 6.71
N VAL A 234 -12.47 12.11 5.57
CA VAL A 234 -11.70 12.74 4.48
C VAL A 234 -12.52 12.60 3.21
N GLU A 235 -12.63 13.67 2.44
CA GLU A 235 -13.38 13.71 1.18
C GLU A 235 -13.00 12.51 0.29
N GLU A 236 -13.99 11.80 -0.26
CA GLU A 236 -13.77 10.54 -0.98
C GLU A 236 -12.76 10.64 -2.14
N ALA A 237 -12.78 11.74 -2.91
CA ALA A 237 -11.83 11.94 -3.99
C ALA A 237 -10.38 11.98 -3.49
N LEU A 238 -10.16 12.58 -2.32
CA LEU A 238 -8.87 12.66 -1.66
C LEU A 238 -8.48 11.34 -0.99
N TYR A 239 -9.43 10.72 -0.29
CA TYR A 239 -9.25 9.45 0.38
C TYR A 239 -8.86 8.36 -0.62
N GLY A 240 -9.63 8.20 -1.70
CA GLY A 240 -9.40 7.19 -2.72
C GLY A 240 -8.07 7.34 -3.46
N VAL A 241 -7.57 8.57 -3.66
CA VAL A 241 -6.32 8.81 -4.40
C VAL A 241 -5.08 8.68 -3.52
N LEU A 242 -5.12 9.09 -2.24
CA LEU A 242 -3.91 9.23 -1.41
C LEU A 242 -3.89 8.35 -0.14
N LEU A 243 -5.03 7.82 0.28
CA LEU A 243 -5.20 7.06 1.51
C LEU A 243 -5.66 5.61 1.28
N ASP A 244 -6.05 5.26 0.05
CA ASP A 244 -6.39 3.90 -0.29
C ASP A 244 -5.13 3.02 -0.39
N HIS A 245 -5.12 1.93 0.36
CA HIS A 245 -4.02 0.97 0.35
C HIS A 245 -4.04 0.15 -0.94
N ARG A 246 -2.91 0.14 -1.63
CA ARG A 246 -2.75 -0.60 -2.89
C ARG A 246 -2.40 -2.06 -2.62
N MET A 247 -3.44 -2.90 -2.49
CA MET A 247 -3.27 -4.35 -2.47
C MET A 247 -2.77 -4.84 -3.84
N ASP A 248 -1.71 -5.64 -3.85
CA ASP A 248 -1.23 -6.29 -5.07
C ASP A 248 -2.17 -7.43 -5.47
N ASN A 249 -3.12 -7.12 -6.37
CA ASN A 249 -4.09 -8.05 -6.94
C ASN A 249 -3.63 -8.65 -8.28
N GLY A 250 -2.32 -8.60 -8.57
CA GLY A 250 -1.76 -9.10 -9.83
C GLY A 250 -1.72 -8.02 -10.91
N VAL A 251 -0.97 -6.94 -10.61
CA VAL A 251 -0.75 -5.74 -11.44
C VAL A 251 -1.00 -5.98 -12.94
N PRO A 252 -2.18 -5.60 -13.46
CA PRO A 252 -2.59 -5.84 -14.83
C PRO A 252 -1.89 -4.89 -15.80
N ALA A 253 -1.96 -5.17 -17.11
CA ALA A 253 -1.28 -4.38 -18.14
C ALA A 253 -1.67 -2.88 -18.17
N TRP A 254 -2.85 -2.51 -17.67
CA TRP A 254 -3.28 -1.11 -17.56
C TRP A 254 -2.67 -0.37 -16.34
N ALA A 255 -1.93 -1.06 -15.47
CA ALA A 255 -1.17 -0.44 -14.39
C ALA A 255 -0.03 0.48 -14.88
N ASP A 256 0.30 0.43 -16.17
CA ASP A 256 1.19 1.41 -16.78
C ASP A 256 0.67 2.83 -16.60
N GLU A 257 -0.65 3.05 -16.75
CA GLU A 257 -1.28 4.37 -16.53
C GLU A 257 -1.12 4.84 -15.08
N ASP A 258 -1.28 3.94 -14.11
CA ASP A 258 -1.03 4.24 -12.70
C ASP A 258 0.42 4.67 -12.47
N SER A 259 1.37 3.92 -13.02
CA SER A 259 2.79 4.24 -12.86
C SER A 259 3.19 5.56 -13.55
N VAL A 260 2.57 5.88 -14.69
CA VAL A 260 2.76 7.15 -15.42
C VAL A 260 2.36 8.33 -14.54
N LEU A 261 1.13 8.32 -14.00
CA LEU A 261 0.66 9.42 -13.16
C LEU A 261 1.46 9.51 -11.85
N THR A 262 1.81 8.36 -11.29
CA THR A 262 2.62 8.27 -10.07
C THR A 262 4.01 8.89 -10.26
N LEU A 263 4.72 8.56 -11.35
CA LEU A 263 6.04 9.13 -11.63
C LEU A 263 5.97 10.59 -12.07
N THR A 264 4.85 11.03 -12.65
CA THR A 264 4.61 12.44 -12.97
C THR A 264 4.56 13.32 -11.70
N ALA A 265 4.14 12.78 -10.56
CA ALA A 265 4.22 13.47 -9.26
C ALA A 265 5.66 13.89 -8.89
N LEU A 266 6.65 13.13 -9.36
CA LEU A 266 8.09 13.41 -9.20
C LEU A 266 8.64 14.30 -10.34
N GLY A 267 7.78 14.92 -11.15
CA GLY A 267 8.22 15.71 -12.30
C GLY A 267 8.67 14.87 -13.50
N GLY A 268 8.39 13.56 -13.50
CA GLY A 268 8.57 12.68 -14.65
C GLY A 268 7.74 13.10 -15.86
N GLY A 269 8.22 12.75 -17.05
CA GLY A 269 7.36 12.72 -18.24
C GLY A 269 6.33 11.59 -18.18
N GLN A 270 5.50 11.48 -19.21
CA GLN A 270 4.45 10.44 -19.31
C GLN A 270 5.00 9.07 -19.75
N SER A 271 6.03 8.58 -19.06
CA SER A 271 6.63 7.26 -19.30
C SER A 271 6.32 6.31 -18.13
N PRO A 272 5.87 5.08 -18.41
CA PRO A 272 5.52 4.10 -17.38
C PRO A 272 6.74 3.49 -16.72
N LEU A 273 6.57 2.96 -15.51
CA LEU A 273 7.63 2.31 -14.74
C LEU A 273 8.33 1.17 -15.51
N ARG A 274 7.61 0.48 -16.40
CA ARG A 274 8.19 -0.61 -17.20
C ARG A 274 9.32 -0.16 -18.14
N GLU A 275 9.36 1.12 -18.50
CA GLU A 275 10.37 1.73 -19.38
C GLU A 275 11.55 2.32 -18.60
N LEU A 276 11.48 2.32 -17.27
CA LEU A 276 12.55 2.81 -16.40
C LEU A 276 13.82 1.97 -16.59
N LYS A 277 14.93 2.65 -16.85
CA LYS A 277 16.26 2.03 -16.86
C LYS A 277 16.94 2.22 -15.52
N LEU A 278 17.35 1.12 -14.91
CA LEU A 278 18.11 1.13 -13.67
C LEU A 278 19.60 1.17 -13.94
N ASP A 279 20.27 1.99 -13.14
CA ASP A 279 21.71 2.05 -13.01
C ASP A 279 22.10 1.67 -11.58
N LEU A 280 23.23 0.97 -11.47
CA LEU A 280 23.83 0.61 -10.19
C LEU A 280 25.33 0.83 -10.34
N ASP A 281 25.84 1.96 -9.85
CA ASP A 281 27.27 2.24 -9.92
C ASP A 281 28.09 1.24 -9.08
N GLU A 282 29.40 1.13 -9.35
CA GLU A 282 30.27 0.17 -8.65
C GLU A 282 30.28 0.35 -7.13
N ARG A 283 30.22 1.60 -6.66
CA ARG A 283 30.21 1.92 -5.23
C ARG A 283 28.92 1.42 -4.58
N ARG A 284 27.78 1.59 -5.24
CA ARG A 284 26.47 1.11 -4.77
C ARG A 284 26.35 -0.39 -4.88
N PHE A 285 26.87 -1.01 -5.94
CA PHE A 285 26.95 -2.46 -6.04
C PHE A 285 27.78 -3.06 -4.89
N ALA A 286 28.96 -2.48 -4.62
CA ALA A 286 29.78 -2.87 -3.48
C ALA A 286 29.00 -2.71 -2.17
N TYR A 287 28.37 -1.55 -1.95
CA TYR A 287 27.57 -1.27 -0.75
C TYR A 287 26.41 -2.27 -0.53
N LEU A 288 25.70 -2.66 -1.58
CA LEU A 288 24.65 -3.69 -1.50
C LEU A 288 25.22 -5.06 -1.11
N LYS A 289 26.50 -5.32 -1.39
CA LYS A 289 27.22 -6.56 -1.06
C LYS A 289 28.06 -6.49 0.20
N THR A 290 28.09 -5.35 0.91
CA THR A 290 28.87 -5.19 2.13
C THR A 290 28.11 -5.74 3.36
N ALA A 291 28.85 -6.35 4.29
CA ALA A 291 28.32 -6.89 5.56
C ALA A 291 28.31 -5.86 6.72
N GLU A 292 28.57 -4.59 6.43
CA GLU A 292 28.56 -3.50 7.40
C GLU A 292 27.15 -3.30 7.98
N PRO A 293 27.02 -2.65 9.16
CA PRO A 293 25.73 -2.50 9.84
C PRO A 293 24.63 -1.87 8.99
N ASP A 294 25.01 -0.96 8.09
CA ASP A 294 24.10 -0.28 7.16
C ASP A 294 24.09 -0.91 5.75
N GLY A 295 24.85 -1.99 5.54
CA GLY A 295 24.90 -2.73 4.28
C GLY A 295 23.66 -3.58 4.05
N HIS A 296 23.41 -3.93 2.78
CA HIS A 296 22.21 -4.68 2.38
C HIS A 296 22.46 -6.16 2.07
N LEU A 297 23.67 -6.68 2.37
CA LEU A 297 24.06 -8.05 2.03
C LEU A 297 23.13 -9.10 2.60
N GLY A 298 22.59 -8.89 3.81
CA GLY A 298 21.64 -9.82 4.43
C GLY A 298 20.36 -9.99 3.60
N SER A 299 19.81 -8.89 3.09
CA SER A 299 18.62 -8.91 2.22
C SER A 299 18.95 -9.48 0.84
N VAL A 300 20.09 -9.09 0.26
CA VAL A 300 20.56 -9.61 -1.04
C VAL A 300 20.78 -11.13 -1.01
N ARG A 301 21.38 -11.66 0.06
CA ARG A 301 21.53 -13.11 0.29
C ARG A 301 20.19 -13.80 0.47
N SER A 302 19.30 -13.22 1.28
CA SER A 302 17.96 -13.78 1.51
C SER A 302 17.13 -13.84 0.21
N ALA A 303 17.40 -12.93 -0.72
CA ALA A 303 16.79 -12.90 -2.05
C ALA A 303 17.52 -13.80 -3.08
N ARG A 304 18.62 -14.46 -2.68
CA ARG A 304 19.48 -15.29 -3.52
C ARG A 304 20.13 -14.55 -4.69
N LEU A 305 20.47 -13.28 -4.47
CA LEU A 305 21.03 -12.39 -5.48
C LEU A 305 22.53 -12.09 -5.26
N ASP A 306 23.14 -12.60 -4.20
CA ASP A 306 24.52 -12.27 -3.80
C ASP A 306 25.58 -12.82 -4.77
N GLY A 307 25.29 -13.93 -5.44
CA GLY A 307 26.13 -14.52 -6.48
C GLY A 307 26.09 -13.80 -7.83
N LEU A 308 25.14 -12.88 -8.05
CA LEU A 308 24.94 -12.22 -9.34
C LEU A 308 26.00 -11.15 -9.60
N SER A 309 26.41 -11.01 -10.86
CA SER A 309 27.12 -9.82 -11.35
C SER A 309 26.24 -8.57 -11.21
N ARG A 310 26.84 -7.40 -11.41
CA ARG A 310 26.12 -6.12 -11.35
C ARG A 310 25.01 -6.07 -12.39
N GLU A 311 25.31 -6.50 -13.61
CA GLU A 311 24.39 -6.51 -14.74
C GLU A 311 23.23 -7.50 -14.50
N GLU A 312 23.51 -8.69 -13.98
CA GLU A 312 22.49 -9.68 -13.62
C GLU A 312 21.60 -9.21 -12.47
N LEU A 313 22.16 -8.52 -11.47
CA LEU A 313 21.40 -7.95 -10.36
C LEU A 313 20.45 -6.85 -10.84
N ILE A 314 20.93 -5.94 -11.70
CA ILE A 314 20.10 -4.91 -12.33
C ILE A 314 18.94 -5.57 -13.08
N GLN A 315 19.23 -6.55 -13.94
CA GLN A 315 18.21 -7.22 -14.74
C GLN A 315 17.18 -7.95 -13.87
N ALA A 316 17.61 -8.60 -12.78
CA ALA A 316 16.71 -9.27 -11.85
C ALA A 316 15.76 -8.28 -11.15
N ILE A 317 16.28 -7.13 -10.72
CA ILE A 317 15.47 -6.07 -10.08
C ILE A 317 14.53 -5.43 -11.10
N GLU A 318 15.02 -5.01 -12.28
CA GLU A 318 14.21 -4.42 -13.33
C GLU A 318 13.03 -5.31 -13.71
N THR A 319 13.28 -6.62 -13.86
CA THR A 319 12.23 -7.60 -14.20
C THR A 319 11.09 -7.58 -13.19
N LYS A 320 11.39 -7.44 -11.90
CA LYS A 320 10.38 -7.37 -10.83
C LYS A 320 9.70 -6.01 -10.74
N ILE A 321 10.44 -4.93 -10.98
CA ILE A 321 9.92 -3.57 -10.89
C ILE A 321 8.94 -3.25 -12.02
N ARG A 322 9.12 -3.84 -13.21
CA ARG A 322 8.22 -3.63 -14.36
C ARG A 322 6.75 -3.93 -14.09
N SER A 323 6.45 -4.80 -13.13
CA SER A 323 5.09 -5.14 -12.71
C SER A 323 4.84 -4.78 -11.24
N GLY A 324 5.62 -3.86 -10.69
CA GLY A 324 5.55 -3.46 -9.29
C GLY A 324 4.64 -2.26 -9.06
N LEU A 325 4.11 -2.16 -7.85
CA LEU A 325 3.43 -0.95 -7.37
C LEU A 325 4.47 0.05 -6.83
N VAL A 326 4.28 1.33 -7.15
CA VAL A 326 5.15 2.42 -6.69
C VAL A 326 4.61 3.02 -5.40
N PHE A 327 5.48 3.16 -4.41
CA PHE A 327 5.18 3.73 -3.11
C PHE A 327 6.15 4.87 -2.77
N HIS A 328 5.80 5.67 -1.76
CA HIS A 328 6.73 6.58 -1.07
C HIS A 328 7.50 7.55 -1.98
N LEU A 329 6.75 8.25 -2.82
CA LEU A 329 7.22 9.33 -3.67
C LEU A 329 7.68 10.48 -2.77
N ARG A 330 8.95 10.86 -2.86
CA ARG A 330 9.49 11.88 -1.96
C ARG A 330 10.59 12.71 -2.59
N PHE A 331 10.67 13.94 -2.11
CA PHE A 331 11.85 14.79 -2.29
C PHE A 331 12.73 14.71 -1.04
N VAL A 332 13.99 14.36 -1.23
CA VAL A 332 15.01 14.32 -0.18
C VAL A 332 15.98 15.46 -0.40
N ARG A 333 16.06 16.36 0.58
CA ARG A 333 17.05 17.44 0.60
C ARG A 333 18.44 16.85 0.78
N GLY A 334 19.34 17.23 -0.11
CA GLY A 334 20.74 16.90 -0.04
C GLY A 334 21.42 17.64 1.11
N THR A 335 22.27 16.94 1.85
CA THR A 335 23.14 17.54 2.85
C THR A 335 24.60 17.09 2.64
N ARG A 336 25.54 17.89 3.13
CA ARG A 336 26.97 17.56 3.25
C ARG A 336 27.44 18.12 4.56
N ASP A 337 27.94 17.25 5.45
CA ASP A 337 28.37 17.63 6.81
C ASP A 337 27.27 18.39 7.58
N ASP A 338 26.02 17.89 7.50
CA ASP A 338 24.79 18.47 8.06
C ASP A 338 24.34 19.83 7.49
N ASP A 339 25.11 20.42 6.56
CA ASP A 339 24.73 21.63 5.84
C ASP A 339 23.92 21.31 4.57
N PRO A 340 22.98 22.18 4.15
CA PRO A 340 22.27 22.03 2.89
C PRO A 340 23.21 21.97 1.69
N ALA A 341 23.10 20.91 0.90
CA ALA A 341 23.85 20.69 -0.34
C ALA A 341 22.85 20.37 -1.46
N PRO A 342 22.25 21.40 -2.10
CA PRO A 342 21.20 21.20 -3.11
C PRO A 342 21.64 20.33 -4.30
N GLU A 343 22.94 20.28 -4.60
CA GLU A 343 23.50 19.36 -5.60
C GLU A 343 23.27 17.87 -5.28
N ASN A 344 22.98 17.56 -4.02
CA ASN A 344 22.68 16.22 -3.53
C ASN A 344 21.17 15.94 -3.44
N ASP A 345 20.31 16.89 -3.79
CA ASP A 345 18.87 16.70 -3.80
C ASP A 345 18.48 15.47 -4.64
N ALA A 346 17.42 14.80 -4.20
CA ALA A 346 16.99 13.55 -4.81
C ALA A 346 15.47 13.40 -4.79
N LEU A 347 14.93 13.05 -5.94
CA LEU A 347 13.59 12.48 -6.04
C LEU A 347 13.72 10.98 -5.84
N MET A 348 12.88 10.42 -4.98
CA MET A 348 12.93 8.99 -4.66
C MET A 348 11.54 8.37 -4.65
N PHE A 349 11.50 7.08 -4.93
CA PHE A 349 10.33 6.24 -4.71
C PHE A 349 10.78 4.83 -4.32
N ASP A 350 9.85 4.07 -3.76
CA ASP A 350 10.09 2.69 -3.35
C ASP A 350 9.22 1.76 -4.21
N VAL A 351 9.73 0.58 -4.58
CA VAL A 351 8.97 -0.45 -5.29
C VAL A 351 9.01 -1.74 -4.49
N GLN A 352 7.86 -2.38 -4.32
CA GLN A 352 7.78 -3.72 -3.77
C GLN A 352 8.22 -4.73 -4.82
N VAL A 353 9.14 -5.63 -4.46
CA VAL A 353 9.58 -6.74 -5.29
C VAL A 353 9.57 -8.04 -4.50
N GLU A 354 9.45 -9.16 -5.20
CA GLU A 354 9.40 -10.48 -4.56
C GLU A 354 10.41 -11.44 -5.17
N PHE A 355 11.22 -12.04 -4.30
CA PHE A 355 12.22 -13.04 -4.65
C PHE A 355 12.08 -14.28 -3.77
N PRO A 356 12.34 -15.49 -4.29
CA PRO A 356 12.29 -16.71 -3.50
C PRO A 356 13.42 -16.75 -2.46
N ASP A 357 13.13 -17.27 -1.28
CA ASP A 357 14.13 -17.57 -0.25
C ASP A 357 14.78 -18.96 -0.43
N ASP A 358 15.60 -19.36 0.54
CA ASP A 358 16.31 -20.65 0.55
C ASP A 358 15.36 -21.87 0.53
N THR A 359 14.10 -21.68 0.93
CA THR A 359 13.06 -22.73 0.91
C THR A 359 12.20 -22.68 -0.36
N GLY A 360 12.48 -21.74 -1.27
CA GLY A 360 11.71 -21.49 -2.48
C GLY A 360 10.44 -20.67 -2.25
N LYS A 361 10.17 -20.23 -1.01
CA LYS A 361 9.01 -19.39 -0.70
C LYS A 361 9.29 -17.94 -1.09
N ALA A 362 8.33 -17.29 -1.72
CA ALA A 362 8.44 -15.87 -2.04
C ALA A 362 8.65 -15.06 -0.75
N ARG A 363 9.56 -14.10 -0.81
CA ARG A 363 9.76 -13.06 0.19
C ARG A 363 9.66 -11.70 -0.46
N ARG A 364 9.02 -10.80 0.27
CA ARG A 364 8.88 -9.40 -0.09
C ARG A 364 10.11 -8.61 0.31
N TYR A 365 10.54 -7.74 -0.60
CA TYR A 365 11.58 -6.74 -0.42
C TYR A 365 11.08 -5.38 -0.91
N LEU A 366 11.70 -4.31 -0.40
CA LEU A 366 11.49 -2.96 -0.90
C LEU A 366 12.79 -2.41 -1.48
N VAL A 367 12.70 -1.92 -2.70
CA VAL A 367 13.81 -1.30 -3.43
C VAL A 367 13.57 0.19 -3.49
N ALA A 368 14.45 0.98 -2.88
CA ALA A 368 14.40 2.43 -2.99
C ALA A 368 15.21 2.89 -4.20
N ILE A 369 14.60 3.71 -5.03
CA ILE A 369 15.18 4.22 -6.28
C ILE A 369 15.30 5.73 -6.20
N LYS A 370 16.50 6.27 -6.46
CA LYS A 370 16.69 7.68 -6.79
C LYS A 370 16.33 7.88 -8.27
N TYR A 371 15.31 8.66 -8.54
CA TYR A 371 14.74 8.88 -9.86
C TYR A 371 15.30 10.13 -10.52
N THR A 372 15.59 10.04 -11.81
CA THR A 372 15.98 11.18 -12.67
C THR A 372 14.90 11.38 -13.73
N PRO A 373 14.00 12.36 -13.55
CA PRO A 373 12.87 12.59 -14.45
C PRO A 373 13.24 12.81 -15.92
N ALA A 374 14.27 13.64 -16.17
CA ALA A 374 14.64 14.06 -17.52
C ALA A 374 15.11 12.91 -18.42
N SER A 375 15.74 11.90 -17.83
CA SER A 375 16.26 10.72 -18.54
C SER A 375 15.41 9.47 -18.34
N HIS A 376 14.34 9.56 -17.55
CA HIS A 376 13.51 8.43 -17.11
C HIS A 376 14.37 7.25 -16.63
N SER A 377 15.34 7.54 -15.75
CA SER A 377 16.27 6.54 -15.21
C SER A 377 16.27 6.54 -13.68
N GLY A 378 16.62 5.39 -13.11
CA GLY A 378 16.65 5.17 -11.67
C GLY A 378 18.03 4.69 -11.21
N LYS A 379 18.42 5.05 -9.99
CA LYS A 379 19.56 4.45 -9.29
C LYS A 379 19.08 3.70 -8.06
N VAL A 380 19.45 2.44 -7.93
CA VAL A 380 19.12 1.65 -6.73
C VAL A 380 19.92 2.20 -5.54
N VAL A 381 19.21 2.67 -4.52
CA VAL A 381 19.81 3.27 -3.31
C VAL A 381 19.90 2.24 -2.19
N SER A 382 18.85 1.44 -2.01
CA SER A 382 18.76 0.45 -0.94
C SER A 382 17.84 -0.70 -1.31
N PHE A 383 18.07 -1.86 -0.69
CA PHE A 383 17.31 -3.10 -0.88
C PHE A 383 17.09 -3.74 0.50
N TYR A 384 15.85 -3.75 0.99
CA TYR A 384 15.56 -4.23 2.34
C TYR A 384 14.54 -5.37 2.39
#